data_AF-A0A814EG12-F1
#
_entry.id   AF-A0A814EG12-F1
#
_cell.length_a   1.000
_cell.length_b   1.000
_cell.length_c   1.000
_cell.angle_alpha   90.00
_cell.angle_beta   90.00
_cell.angle_gamma   90.00
#
_symmetry.space_group_name_H-M   'P 1'
#
loop_
_entity.id
_entity.type
_entity.pdbx_description
1 polymer ?
#
loop_
_entity_poly.entity_id
_entity_poly.type
_entity_poly.pdbx_seq_one_letter_code
_entity_poly.pdbx_strand_id
1 'polypeptide(L)'
;MQTYTIKAGDTLWALSKQYDIPLGEILTANPDVVPENLQIGQTVNLPTRGKAEKHHHTSGGSGRTIPMRVTSYGWNDNDPPSAEIAYPKSGGHPTKHNSATEGRGTYEDPITFATDERELDIGTTIYVPFLRKYFIMEDLCASAVRAWDQRQYHVDLWMGPQHSSDEHNLNGCESKITRESTDVVVNPPQDLPVDTTPLFSNNQCTAQLFD
;
A
#
# COMPACT_ATOMS: atom_id res chain seq x y z
N MET A 1 -17.98 19.18 7.22
CA MET A 1 -16.70 19.34 6.51
C MET A 1 -15.96 20.51 7.13
N GLN A 2 -14.73 20.29 7.58
CA GLN A 2 -13.84 21.28 8.18
C GLN A 2 -12.63 21.48 7.26
N THR A 3 -12.02 22.65 7.26
CA THR A 3 -10.73 22.87 6.60
C THR A 3 -9.60 22.95 7.63
N TYR A 4 -8.41 22.48 7.25
CA TYR A 4 -7.20 22.52 8.06
C TYR A 4 -6.05 23.09 7.25
N THR A 5 -5.24 23.96 7.86
CA THR A 5 -4.07 24.56 7.24
C THR A 5 -2.81 23.81 7.69
N ILE A 6 -2.10 23.22 6.74
CA ILE A 6 -0.87 22.42 6.94
C ILE A 6 0.20 23.24 7.66
N LYS A 7 0.79 22.63 8.68
CA LYS A 7 1.92 23.15 9.46
C LYS A 7 3.16 22.29 9.21
N ALA A 8 4.30 22.80 9.65
CA ALA A 8 5.56 22.07 9.56
C ALA A 8 5.46 20.72 10.32
N GLY A 9 5.77 19.63 9.61
CA GLY A 9 5.74 18.27 10.16
C GLY A 9 4.39 17.55 10.07
N ASP A 10 3.35 18.18 9.51
CA ASP A 10 2.08 17.51 9.27
C ASP A 10 2.21 16.52 8.09
N THR A 11 1.63 15.33 8.24
CA THR A 11 1.29 14.41 7.14
C THR A 11 -0.20 14.17 7.12
N LEU A 12 -0.79 13.79 5.98
CA LEU A 12 -2.21 13.44 5.95
C LEU A 12 -2.51 12.23 6.86
N TRP A 13 -1.54 11.32 7.01
CA TRP A 13 -1.60 10.21 7.95
C TRP A 13 -1.69 10.70 9.41
N ALA A 14 -0.82 11.62 9.82
CA ALA A 14 -0.83 12.15 11.19
C ALA A 14 -2.15 12.89 11.49
N LEU A 15 -2.69 13.62 10.50
CA LEU A 15 -4.00 14.25 10.60
C LEU A 15 -5.13 13.21 10.69
N SER A 16 -5.06 12.13 9.91
CA SER A 16 -6.02 11.01 10.01
C SER A 16 -6.07 10.44 11.43
N LYS A 17 -4.91 10.18 12.05
CA LYS A 17 -4.83 9.72 13.44
C LYS A 17 -5.31 10.78 14.45
N GLN A 18 -4.95 12.04 14.25
CA GLN A 18 -5.30 13.14 15.16
C GLN A 18 -6.81 13.43 15.19
N TYR A 19 -7.46 13.40 14.02
CA TYR A 19 -8.87 13.78 13.88
C TYR A 19 -9.82 12.57 13.85
N ASP A 20 -9.31 11.34 13.95
CA ASP A 20 -10.08 10.10 13.87
C ASP A 20 -10.93 10.02 12.59
N ILE A 21 -10.29 10.35 11.45
CA ILE A 21 -10.86 10.30 10.10
C ILE A 21 -10.05 9.28 9.31
N PRO A 22 -10.66 8.30 8.61
CA PRO A 22 -9.93 7.38 7.74
C PRO A 22 -9.07 8.14 6.72
N LEU A 23 -7.82 7.73 6.53
CA LEU A 23 -6.89 8.41 5.61
C LEU A 23 -7.45 8.43 4.19
N GLY A 24 -8.09 7.34 3.75
CA GLY A 24 -8.79 7.28 2.46
C GLY A 24 -9.86 8.37 2.32
N GLU A 25 -10.66 8.65 3.35
CA GLU A 25 -11.66 9.73 3.31
C GLU A 25 -11.01 11.12 3.17
N ILE A 26 -9.88 11.35 3.86
CA ILE A 26 -9.11 12.59 3.71
C ILE A 26 -8.59 12.71 2.28
N LEU A 27 -8.02 11.65 1.72
CA LEU A 27 -7.47 11.67 0.37
C LEU A 27 -8.55 11.91 -0.69
N THR A 28 -9.69 11.23 -0.59
CA THR A 28 -10.84 11.44 -1.50
C THR A 28 -11.39 12.87 -1.40
N ALA A 29 -11.36 13.49 -0.21
CA ALA A 29 -11.78 14.88 -0.04
C ALA A 29 -10.76 15.91 -0.61
N ASN A 30 -9.57 15.46 -1.02
CA ASN A 30 -8.44 16.27 -1.46
C ASN A 30 -7.74 15.70 -2.71
N PRO A 31 -8.44 15.52 -3.84
CA PRO A 31 -7.91 14.81 -5.02
C PRO A 31 -6.66 15.48 -5.62
N ASP A 32 -6.52 16.80 -5.47
CA ASP A 32 -5.39 17.57 -6.02
C ASP A 32 -4.17 17.63 -5.06
N VAL A 33 -4.29 17.11 -3.84
CA VAL A 33 -3.24 17.19 -2.81
C VAL A 33 -2.32 15.98 -2.87
N VAL A 34 -1.05 16.20 -3.20
CA VAL A 34 0.01 15.17 -3.22
C VAL A 34 0.52 14.97 -1.78
N PRO A 35 0.22 13.85 -1.10
CA PRO A 35 0.54 13.67 0.32
C PRO A 35 2.04 13.65 0.59
N GLU A 36 2.82 13.09 -0.34
CA GLU A 36 4.28 13.01 -0.26
C GLU A 36 4.95 14.39 -0.42
N ASN A 37 4.18 15.44 -0.76
CA ASN A 37 4.69 16.79 -1.02
C ASN A 37 3.76 17.90 -0.47
N LEU A 38 3.29 17.75 0.78
CA LEU A 38 2.48 18.78 1.45
C LEU A 38 3.25 20.09 1.68
N GLN A 39 2.58 21.22 1.42
CA GLN A 39 3.17 22.55 1.57
C GLN A 39 2.66 23.23 2.85
N ILE A 40 3.55 23.85 3.63
CA ILE A 40 3.14 24.66 4.79
C ILE A 40 2.24 25.81 4.32
N GLY A 41 1.09 25.98 4.97
CA GLY A 41 0.07 26.96 4.56
C GLY A 41 -0.94 26.44 3.53
N GLN A 42 -0.73 25.27 2.95
CA GLN A 42 -1.72 24.60 2.12
C GLN A 42 -2.96 24.29 2.96
N THR A 43 -4.15 24.46 2.37
CA THR A 43 -5.41 24.09 3.04
C THR A 43 -5.90 22.75 2.51
N VAL A 44 -6.25 21.85 3.42
CA VAL A 44 -6.85 20.55 3.13
C VAL A 44 -8.24 20.45 3.74
N ASN A 45 -9.11 19.68 3.11
CA ASN A 45 -10.45 19.36 3.59
C ASN A 45 -10.38 18.15 4.54
N LEU A 46 -10.88 18.31 5.75
CA LEU A 46 -11.12 17.22 6.68
C LEU A 46 -12.63 16.93 6.67
N PRO A 47 -13.09 15.81 6.07
CA PRO A 47 -14.49 15.46 6.11
C PRO A 47 -14.92 15.24 7.56
N THR A 48 -16.09 15.75 7.92
CA THR A 48 -16.70 15.40 9.21
C THR A 48 -17.10 13.94 9.11
N ARG A 49 -16.65 13.08 10.04
CA ARG A 49 -16.96 11.65 10.11
C ARG A 49 -18.40 11.40 9.66
N GLY A 50 -18.56 11.06 8.38
CA GLY A 50 -19.82 10.58 7.86
C GLY A 50 -20.01 9.18 8.40
N LYS A 51 -21.23 8.64 8.34
CA LYS A 51 -21.34 7.19 8.43
C LYS A 51 -20.49 6.64 7.29
N ALA A 52 -19.38 5.98 7.62
CA ALA A 52 -18.54 5.29 6.66
C ALA A 52 -19.47 4.52 5.72
N GLU A 53 -19.62 5.00 4.48
CA GLU A 53 -20.28 4.20 3.48
C GLU A 53 -19.33 3.05 3.24
N LYS A 54 -19.70 1.87 3.77
CA LYS A 54 -19.04 0.61 3.47
C LYS A 54 -19.23 0.38 1.98
N HIS A 55 -18.38 0.96 1.15
CA HIS A 55 -18.28 0.65 -0.26
C HIS A 55 -17.58 -0.70 -0.38
N HIS A 56 -18.33 -1.73 0.00
CA HIS A 56 -17.94 -3.12 -0.13
C HIS A 56 -18.05 -3.49 -1.62
N HIS A 57 -16.93 -3.39 -2.32
CA HIS A 57 -16.66 -4.05 -3.60
C HIS A 57 -15.31 -4.73 -3.37
N THR A 58 -15.16 -6.00 -3.02
CA THR A 58 -15.92 -7.19 -3.39
C THR A 58 -15.65 -8.29 -2.36
N SER A 59 -16.71 -8.86 -1.77
CA SER A 59 -16.69 -10.17 -1.09
C SER A 59 -16.48 -11.35 -2.07
N GLY A 60 -15.60 -11.21 -3.06
CA GLY A 60 -15.68 -11.89 -4.34
C GLY A 60 -14.70 -13.03 -4.56
N GLY A 61 -14.92 -14.17 -3.88
CA GLY A 61 -14.41 -15.50 -4.25
C GLY A 61 -12.90 -15.76 -4.06
N SER A 62 -12.55 -16.92 -3.51
CA SER A 62 -11.15 -17.37 -3.48
C SER A 62 -10.60 -17.57 -4.89
N GLY A 63 -9.38 -17.11 -5.14
CA GLY A 63 -8.63 -17.41 -6.36
C GLY A 63 -9.06 -16.62 -7.60
N ARG A 64 -9.60 -15.40 -7.43
CA ARG A 64 -9.93 -14.52 -8.56
C ARG A 64 -8.67 -13.86 -9.12
N THR A 65 -8.41 -14.02 -10.41
CA THR A 65 -7.39 -13.26 -11.12
C THR A 65 -7.95 -11.92 -11.61
N ILE A 66 -7.25 -10.82 -11.34
CA ILE A 66 -7.62 -9.47 -11.76
C ILE A 66 -6.39 -8.82 -12.41
N PRO A 67 -6.52 -8.19 -13.58
CA PRO A 67 -5.46 -7.34 -14.11
C PRO A 67 -5.35 -6.07 -13.27
N MET A 68 -4.18 -5.85 -12.66
CA MET A 68 -3.89 -4.70 -11.81
C MET A 68 -2.64 -3.97 -12.30
N ARG A 69 -2.61 -2.64 -12.10
CA ARG A 69 -1.34 -1.93 -12.08
C ARG A 69 -0.58 -2.32 -10.82
N VAL A 70 0.69 -2.65 -10.96
CA VAL A 70 1.56 -3.05 -9.86
C VAL A 70 2.74 -2.09 -9.82
N THR A 71 2.88 -1.37 -8.72
CA THR A 71 4.09 -0.60 -8.39
C THR A 71 4.71 -1.14 -7.11
N SER A 72 5.74 -0.47 -6.63
CA SER A 72 6.32 -0.72 -5.32
C SER A 72 6.78 0.57 -4.69
N TYR A 73 6.85 0.54 -3.37
CA TYR A 73 7.27 1.61 -2.51
C TYR A 73 8.21 1.03 -1.44
N GLY A 74 9.03 1.87 -0.84
CA GLY A 74 9.93 1.51 0.24
C GLY A 74 9.86 2.50 1.40
N TRP A 75 10.86 2.41 2.27
CA TRP A 75 10.96 3.30 3.43
C TRP A 75 11.02 4.78 3.04
N ASN A 76 11.65 5.11 1.91
CA ASN A 76 11.96 6.48 1.49
C ASN A 76 10.77 7.25 0.93
N ASP A 77 9.77 6.56 0.37
CA ASP A 77 8.58 7.15 -0.25
C ASP A 77 7.27 6.73 0.42
N ASN A 78 7.33 5.94 1.50
CA ASN A 78 6.24 5.84 2.47
C ASN A 78 6.03 7.21 3.16
N ASP A 79 4.79 7.61 3.47
CA ASP A 79 4.48 8.96 4.00
C ASP A 79 3.98 8.93 5.47
N PRO A 80 4.80 9.34 6.46
CA PRO A 80 6.19 9.83 6.34
C PRO A 80 7.20 8.69 6.15
N PRO A 81 8.45 9.00 5.71
CA PRO A 81 9.47 8.00 5.44
C PRO A 81 9.74 7.08 6.64
N SER A 82 9.22 5.86 6.56
CA SER A 82 9.17 4.90 7.66
C SER A 82 8.73 3.52 7.16
N ALA A 83 8.75 2.53 8.05
CA ALA A 83 8.06 1.26 7.84
C ALA A 83 6.71 1.21 8.59
N GLU A 84 6.17 2.36 9.00
CA GLU A 84 4.83 2.39 9.61
C GLU A 84 3.78 2.06 8.54
N ILE A 85 2.68 1.44 8.99
CA ILE A 85 1.59 1.00 8.11
C ILE A 85 0.26 1.52 8.62
N ALA A 86 -0.70 1.74 7.74
CA ALA A 86 -2.03 2.23 8.09
C ALA A 86 -2.79 1.28 9.04
N TYR A 87 -2.62 -0.04 8.87
CA TYR A 87 -3.42 -1.09 9.53
C TYR A 87 -2.55 -2.11 10.31
N PRO A 88 -1.82 -1.69 11.36
CA PRO A 88 -0.99 -2.60 12.13
C PRO A 88 -1.84 -3.62 12.92
N LYS A 89 -1.34 -4.85 13.05
CA LYS A 89 -2.01 -5.92 13.80
C LYS A 89 -2.32 -5.53 15.25
N SER A 90 -1.45 -4.75 15.89
CA SER A 90 -1.64 -4.21 17.24
C SER A 90 -2.86 -3.29 17.36
N GLY A 91 -3.34 -2.74 16.24
CA GLY A 91 -4.59 -1.99 16.13
C GLY A 91 -5.86 -2.85 16.06
N GLY A 92 -5.73 -4.19 16.08
CA GLY A 92 -6.87 -5.12 16.01
C GLY A 92 -7.40 -5.38 14.60
N HIS A 93 -6.67 -4.95 13.57
CA HIS A 93 -6.98 -5.25 12.17
C HIS A 93 -6.72 -6.74 11.85
N PRO A 94 -7.39 -7.32 10.84
CA PRO A 94 -7.16 -8.70 10.39
C PRO A 94 -5.85 -8.86 9.60
N THR A 95 -4.77 -8.23 10.06
CA THR A 95 -3.44 -8.17 9.42
C THR A 95 -2.43 -9.04 10.17
N LYS A 96 -1.21 -9.18 9.64
CA LYS A 96 -0.16 -10.04 10.21
C LYS A 96 0.95 -9.22 10.90
N HIS A 97 1.27 -8.04 10.41
CA HIS A 97 2.43 -7.26 10.83
C HIS A 97 2.05 -5.96 11.54
N ASN A 98 3.00 -5.39 12.29
CA ASN A 98 2.88 -4.08 12.93
C ASN A 98 3.65 -2.97 12.19
N SER A 99 4.38 -3.35 11.15
CA SER A 99 5.23 -2.51 10.31
C SER A 99 5.38 -3.20 8.96
N ALA A 100 5.63 -2.45 7.91
CA ALA A 100 5.83 -3.00 6.57
C ALA A 100 7.04 -3.96 6.55
N THR A 101 6.93 -5.06 5.82
CA THR A 101 7.97 -6.11 5.78
C THR A 101 7.97 -6.83 4.45
N GLU A 102 9.16 -7.29 4.02
CA GLU A 102 9.26 -8.26 2.92
C GLU A 102 8.94 -9.70 3.37
N GLY A 103 8.91 -9.97 4.68
CA GLY A 103 8.70 -11.32 5.20
C GLY A 103 9.55 -12.35 4.46
N ARG A 104 8.93 -13.45 4.04
CA ARG A 104 9.52 -14.40 3.07
C ARG A 104 8.76 -14.45 1.74
N GLY A 105 7.70 -13.66 1.58
CA GLY A 105 6.79 -13.73 0.43
C GLY A 105 6.02 -15.06 0.32
N THR A 106 5.91 -15.81 1.42
CA THR A 106 5.11 -17.06 1.49
C THR A 106 3.70 -16.76 1.97
N TYR A 107 2.73 -17.67 1.80
CA TYR A 107 1.37 -17.45 2.32
C TYR A 107 1.34 -17.18 3.84
N GLU A 108 2.17 -17.90 4.60
CA GLU A 108 2.23 -17.75 6.06
C GLU A 108 2.97 -16.49 6.50
N ASP A 109 3.92 -16.05 5.69
CA ASP A 109 4.82 -14.91 5.94
C ASP A 109 4.89 -14.03 4.68
N PRO A 110 3.77 -13.35 4.34
CA PRO A 110 3.61 -12.56 3.13
C PRO A 110 4.29 -11.19 3.24
N ILE A 111 4.49 -10.54 2.11
CA ILE A 111 5.00 -9.16 2.03
C ILE A 111 3.86 -8.16 2.27
N THR A 112 4.11 -7.05 2.93
CA THR A 112 3.13 -5.96 3.05
C THR A 112 2.85 -5.33 1.68
N PHE A 113 1.59 -5.04 1.36
CA PHE A 113 1.26 -4.15 0.25
C PHE A 113 0.25 -3.09 0.68
N ALA A 114 0.23 -2.01 -0.08
CA ALA A 114 -0.66 -0.88 0.07
C ALA A 114 -1.62 -0.78 -1.12
N THR A 115 -2.88 -0.41 -0.84
CA THR A 115 -3.89 -0.05 -1.84
C THR A 115 -4.99 0.78 -1.16
N ASP A 116 -6.08 1.09 -1.84
CA ASP A 116 -7.28 1.65 -1.23
C ASP A 116 -8.11 0.56 -0.52
N GLU A 117 -8.57 0.81 0.71
CA GLU A 117 -9.46 -0.13 1.43
C GLU A 117 -10.82 -0.35 0.73
N ARG A 118 -11.21 0.55 -0.18
CA ARG A 118 -12.38 0.44 -1.06
C ARG A 118 -12.10 -0.45 -2.27
N GLU A 119 -10.83 -0.69 -2.61
CA GLU A 119 -10.39 -1.58 -3.70
C GLU A 119 -10.27 -3.04 -3.20
N LEU A 120 -9.55 -3.26 -2.10
CA LEU A 120 -9.39 -4.55 -1.44
C LEU A 120 -9.54 -4.42 0.08
N ASP A 121 -10.29 -5.34 0.69
CA ASP A 121 -10.50 -5.36 2.14
C ASP A 121 -9.16 -5.49 2.89
N ILE A 122 -9.04 -4.82 4.04
CA ILE A 122 -7.87 -4.92 4.93
C ILE A 122 -7.62 -6.39 5.30
N GLY A 123 -6.36 -6.83 5.22
CA GLY A 123 -5.94 -8.21 5.44
C GLY A 123 -6.13 -9.15 4.25
N THR A 124 -6.65 -8.65 3.11
CA THR A 124 -6.71 -9.43 1.86
C THR A 124 -5.32 -9.92 1.49
N THR A 125 -5.20 -11.22 1.20
CA THR A 125 -3.97 -11.79 0.65
C THR A 125 -4.06 -11.81 -0.87
N ILE A 126 -3.01 -11.39 -1.54
CA ILE A 126 -2.84 -11.51 -2.99
C ILE A 126 -1.61 -12.35 -3.30
N TYR A 127 -1.57 -12.90 -4.51
CA TYR A 127 -0.37 -13.53 -5.07
C TYR A 127 -0.03 -12.85 -6.40
N VAL A 128 1.23 -12.43 -6.53
CA VAL A 128 1.76 -11.76 -7.71
C VAL A 128 2.59 -12.77 -8.50
N PRO A 129 2.07 -13.37 -9.59
CA PRO A 129 2.68 -14.51 -10.26
C PRO A 129 4.07 -14.24 -10.81
N PHE A 130 4.28 -13.06 -11.41
CA PHE A 130 5.57 -12.71 -11.99
C PHE A 130 6.68 -12.50 -10.95
N LEU A 131 6.32 -12.39 -9.66
CA LEU A 131 7.25 -12.36 -8.53
C LEU A 131 7.27 -13.66 -7.73
N ARG A 132 6.30 -14.57 -7.97
CA ARG A 132 6.05 -15.78 -7.17
C ARG A 132 6.02 -15.52 -5.67
N LYS A 133 5.24 -14.52 -5.28
CA LYS A 133 5.19 -14.03 -3.90
C LYS A 133 3.77 -13.72 -3.47
N TYR A 134 3.50 -14.00 -2.21
CA TYR A 134 2.27 -13.62 -1.51
C TYR A 134 2.46 -12.27 -0.83
N PHE A 135 1.41 -11.46 -0.86
CA PHE A 135 1.34 -10.17 -0.22
C PHE A 135 0.04 -10.04 0.59
N ILE A 136 0.03 -9.20 1.62
CA ILE A 136 -1.13 -8.92 2.47
C ILE A 136 -1.40 -7.42 2.57
N MET A 137 -2.69 -7.04 2.47
CA MET A 137 -3.13 -5.65 2.53
C MET A 137 -3.02 -5.16 3.98
N GLU A 138 -2.04 -4.31 4.24
CA GLU A 138 -1.77 -3.81 5.60
C GLU A 138 -1.57 -2.30 5.65
N ASP A 139 -1.53 -1.66 4.48
CA ASP A 139 -1.17 -0.27 4.35
C ASP A 139 -2.02 0.45 3.30
N LEU A 140 -1.95 1.77 3.27
CA LEU A 140 -2.73 2.61 2.37
C LEU A 140 -1.83 3.47 1.49
N CYS A 141 -2.04 3.39 0.18
CA CYS A 141 -1.28 4.16 -0.81
C CYS A 141 -2.16 5.26 -1.41
N ALA A 142 -1.70 6.52 -1.35
CA ALA A 142 -2.45 7.65 -1.88
C ALA A 142 -2.64 7.60 -3.40
N SER A 143 -1.65 7.06 -4.12
CA SER A 143 -1.75 6.89 -5.57
C SER A 143 -2.78 5.83 -5.95
N ALA A 144 -2.87 4.73 -5.18
CA ALA A 144 -3.91 3.72 -5.34
C ALA A 144 -5.31 4.27 -5.04
N VAL A 145 -5.45 5.14 -4.03
CA VAL A 145 -6.72 5.81 -3.70
C VAL A 145 -7.24 6.65 -4.87
N ARG A 146 -6.34 7.39 -5.53
CA ARG A 146 -6.68 8.17 -6.74
C ARG A 146 -7.00 7.29 -7.94
N ALA A 147 -6.28 6.19 -8.12
CA ALA A 147 -6.54 5.21 -9.17
C ALA A 147 -7.94 4.59 -9.00
N TRP A 148 -8.32 4.28 -7.77
CA TRP A 148 -9.63 3.71 -7.47
C TRP A 148 -10.80 4.70 -7.65
N ASP A 149 -10.59 6.00 -7.45
CA ASP A 149 -11.59 7.02 -7.83
C ASP A 149 -11.90 6.97 -9.34
N GLN A 150 -10.98 6.44 -10.16
CA GLN A 150 -11.18 6.15 -11.59
C GLN A 150 -11.51 4.67 -11.88
N ARG A 151 -11.74 3.85 -10.85
CA ARG A 151 -11.97 2.39 -10.89
C ARG A 151 -10.84 1.59 -11.55
N GLN A 152 -9.60 2.04 -11.37
CA GLN A 152 -8.42 1.30 -11.80
C GLN A 152 -7.84 0.53 -10.61
N TYR A 153 -7.65 -0.78 -10.76
CA TYR A 153 -7.01 -1.59 -9.73
C TYR A 153 -5.51 -1.27 -9.68
N HIS A 154 -5.01 -0.91 -8.50
CA HIS A 154 -3.62 -0.55 -8.28
C HIS A 154 -3.17 -1.04 -6.90
N VAL A 155 -2.16 -1.91 -6.90
CA VAL A 155 -1.44 -2.33 -5.70
C VAL A 155 -0.01 -1.83 -5.70
N ASP A 156 0.45 -1.45 -4.52
CA ASP A 156 1.80 -0.95 -4.28
C ASP A 156 2.52 -1.88 -3.32
N LEU A 157 3.57 -2.54 -3.80
CA LEU A 157 4.23 -3.63 -3.08
C LEU A 157 5.39 -3.09 -2.23
N TRP A 158 5.44 -3.44 -0.94
CA TRP A 158 6.55 -3.01 -0.09
C TRP A 158 7.88 -3.61 -0.56
N MET A 159 8.91 -2.76 -0.64
CA MET A 159 10.29 -3.11 -0.94
C MET A 159 11.21 -2.58 0.18
N GLY A 160 11.88 -3.50 0.86
CA GLY A 160 12.68 -3.23 2.05
C GLY A 160 14.18 -3.22 1.77
N PRO A 161 15.02 -2.75 2.69
CA PRO A 161 14.86 -2.83 4.15
C PRO A 161 13.93 -1.77 4.76
N GLN A 162 13.56 -1.97 6.03
CA GLN A 162 12.68 -1.09 6.82
C GLN A 162 13.24 0.32 7.12
N HIS A 163 14.51 0.56 6.81
CA HIS A 163 15.20 1.83 6.99
C HIS A 163 16.49 1.87 6.16
N SER A 164 16.93 3.08 5.83
CA SER A 164 18.31 3.38 5.40
C SER A 164 18.80 2.52 4.21
N SER A 165 18.12 2.65 3.07
CA SER A 165 18.52 2.09 1.78
C SER A 165 19.28 3.12 0.93
N ASP A 166 20.03 2.63 -0.05
CA ASP A 166 20.44 3.45 -1.20
C ASP A 166 19.18 3.79 -2.02
N GLU A 167 18.66 5.02 -1.85
CA GLU A 167 17.44 5.50 -2.52
C GLU A 167 17.52 5.35 -4.04
N HIS A 168 18.68 5.57 -4.66
CA HIS A 168 18.82 5.48 -6.11
C HIS A 168 18.61 4.04 -6.59
N ASN A 169 19.27 3.08 -5.94
CA ASN A 169 19.12 1.67 -6.29
C ASN A 169 17.74 1.13 -5.94
N LEU A 170 17.14 1.60 -4.85
CA LEU A 170 15.79 1.22 -4.44
C LEU A 170 14.76 1.70 -5.48
N ASN A 171 14.75 3.00 -5.80
CA ASN A 171 13.88 3.57 -6.84
C ASN A 171 14.09 2.88 -8.21
N GLY A 172 15.34 2.52 -8.52
CA GLY A 172 15.67 1.74 -9.71
C GLY A 172 15.07 0.33 -9.71
N CYS A 173 15.03 -0.32 -8.55
CA CYS A 173 14.40 -1.63 -8.38
C CYS A 173 12.88 -1.54 -8.47
N GLU A 174 12.28 -0.51 -7.86
CA GLU A 174 10.84 -0.26 -7.93
C GLU A 174 10.38 -0.06 -9.37
N SER A 175 11.13 0.77 -10.11
CA SER A 175 10.91 0.99 -11.54
C SER A 175 11.03 -0.30 -12.36
N LYS A 176 11.98 -1.20 -12.00
CA LYS A 176 12.22 -2.46 -12.71
C LYS A 176 11.04 -3.43 -12.57
N ILE A 177 10.41 -3.51 -11.39
CA ILE A 177 9.31 -4.45 -11.14
C ILE A 177 7.94 -3.91 -11.49
N THR A 178 7.80 -2.60 -11.70
CA THR A 178 6.54 -1.94 -12.08
C THR A 178 5.91 -2.57 -13.33
N ARG A 179 4.60 -2.80 -13.29
CA ARG A 179 3.78 -3.30 -14.41
C ARG A 179 2.52 -2.45 -14.54
N GLU A 180 2.30 -1.85 -15.70
CA GLU A 180 1.08 -1.06 -15.96
C GLU A 180 -0.20 -1.90 -15.95
N SER A 181 -0.10 -3.19 -16.26
CA SER A 181 -1.16 -4.17 -16.12
C SER A 181 -0.59 -5.58 -16.07
N THR A 182 -0.91 -6.34 -15.04
CA THR A 182 -0.54 -7.76 -14.89
C THR A 182 -1.56 -8.49 -14.04
N ASP A 183 -1.65 -9.81 -14.23
CA ASP A 183 -2.56 -10.66 -13.49
C ASP A 183 -2.11 -10.79 -12.03
N VAL A 184 -3.03 -10.46 -11.10
CA VAL A 184 -2.86 -10.64 -9.66
C VAL A 184 -3.97 -11.55 -9.16
N VAL A 185 -3.61 -12.59 -8.39
CA VAL A 185 -4.58 -13.53 -7.83
C VAL A 185 -4.99 -13.05 -6.44
N VAL A 186 -6.24 -12.64 -6.29
CA VAL A 186 -6.84 -12.22 -5.03
C VAL A 186 -7.39 -13.43 -4.27
N ASN A 187 -7.13 -13.48 -2.96
CA ASN A 187 -7.44 -14.62 -2.10
C ASN A 187 -6.94 -15.96 -2.68
N PRO A 188 -5.64 -16.07 -3.01
CA PRO A 188 -5.06 -17.23 -3.66
C PRO A 188 -5.07 -18.48 -2.76
N PRO A 189 -4.96 -19.71 -3.32
CA PRO A 189 -4.64 -20.89 -2.54
C PRO A 189 -3.23 -20.79 -1.94
N GLN A 190 -2.94 -21.59 -0.91
CA GLN A 190 -1.71 -21.49 -0.11
C GLN A 190 -0.50 -22.23 -0.72
N ASP A 191 -0.68 -22.95 -1.82
CA ASP A 191 0.26 -23.91 -2.40
C ASP A 191 0.89 -23.45 -3.73
N LEU A 192 0.76 -22.17 -4.08
CA LEU A 192 1.40 -21.62 -5.28
C LEU A 192 2.93 -21.59 -5.10
N PRO A 193 3.70 -21.68 -6.20
CA PRO A 193 5.15 -21.60 -6.15
C PRO A 193 5.65 -20.32 -5.47
N VAL A 194 6.68 -20.41 -4.64
CA VAL A 194 7.26 -19.24 -3.94
C VAL A 194 8.73 -19.08 -4.27
N ASP A 195 9.13 -17.86 -4.61
CA ASP A 195 10.52 -17.41 -4.50
C ASP A 195 10.71 -16.64 -3.19
N THR A 196 11.60 -17.12 -2.31
CA THR A 196 11.89 -16.48 -1.03
C THR A 196 13.03 -15.47 -1.09
N THR A 197 13.61 -15.22 -2.27
CA THR A 197 14.65 -14.20 -2.45
C THR A 197 14.06 -12.82 -2.13
N PRO A 198 14.69 -11.99 -1.27
CA PRO A 198 14.23 -10.61 -1.05
C PRO A 198 14.05 -9.84 -2.37
N LEU A 199 13.11 -8.91 -2.44
CA LEU A 199 12.97 -8.02 -3.60
C LEU A 199 14.17 -7.08 -3.67
N PHE A 200 14.62 -6.57 -2.53
CA PHE A 200 15.79 -5.72 -2.42
C PHE A 200 16.62 -6.09 -1.18
N SER A 201 17.95 -6.21 -1.36
CA SER A 201 18.87 -6.58 -0.28
C SER A 201 20.28 -6.09 -0.58
N ASN A 202 21.03 -5.73 0.46
CA ASN A 202 22.40 -5.23 0.34
C ASN A 202 22.54 -4.04 -0.65
N ASN A 203 21.56 -3.13 -0.64
CA ASN A 203 21.47 -1.99 -1.56
C ASN A 203 21.44 -2.39 -3.05
N GLN A 204 20.91 -3.57 -3.35
CA GLN A 204 20.79 -4.09 -4.70
C GLN A 204 19.41 -4.68 -4.94
N CYS A 205 18.92 -4.52 -6.18
CA CYS A 205 17.70 -5.16 -6.63
C CYS A 205 17.92 -6.66 -6.83
N THR A 206 17.36 -7.46 -5.94
CA THR A 206 17.48 -8.94 -5.95
C THR A 206 16.23 -9.65 -6.47
N ALA A 207 15.17 -8.89 -6.76
CA ALA A 207 13.91 -9.40 -7.32
C ALA A 207 14.13 -10.27 -8.56
N GLN A 208 13.63 -11.50 -8.50
CA GLN A 208 13.52 -12.40 -9.64
C GLN A 208 12.17 -12.22 -10.32
N LEU A 209 12.19 -12.22 -11.66
CA LEU A 209 10.99 -12.08 -12.48
C LEU A 209 10.73 -13.41 -13.18
N PHE A 210 9.47 -13.83 -13.18
CA PHE A 210 9.01 -15.06 -13.78
C PHE A 210 7.97 -14.74 -14.87
N ASP A 211 8.06 -15.47 -15.98
CA ASP A 211 7.08 -15.44 -17.08
C ASP A 211 5.87 -16.34 -16.80
#